data_AF-A0A2R6KXA3-F1
#
_entry.id   AF-A0A2R6KXA3-F1
#
_cell.length_a   1.000
_cell.length_b   1.000
_cell.length_c   1.000
_cell.angle_alpha   90.00
_cell.angle_beta   90.00
_cell.angle_gamma   90.00
#
_symmetry.space_group_name_H-M   'P 1'
#
loop_
_entity.id
_entity.type
_entity.pdbx_description
1 polymer ?
#
loop_
_entity_poly.entity_id
_entity_poly.type
_entity_poly.pdbx_seq_one_letter_code
_entity_poly.pdbx_strand_id
1 'polypeptide(L)'
;RFREIYRTFGIVPMIIPGIILGVGLRFYFLLLAPIPLGFLATVFTHSLYGIPFVLLIVTARLYTFDEALEEAARDLGADPITTFRDITLPVIAPAVGAGFMFAWIRSFEDYIRVLFVSGNNLAPSFVRDSAVAPEFLTNVTPLTRWMFGKMTKAKAENLLLLNAVSTLIVLAIAVALAVAMNLGNVTGYVAGTVDDDE
;
A
#
# COMPACT_ATOMS: atom_id res chain seq x y z
N ARG A 1 -5.96 5.10 27.01
CA ARG A 1 -4.50 4.79 27.02
C ARG A 1 -4.14 3.58 26.16
N PHE A 2 -4.58 2.34 26.45
CA PHE A 2 -4.20 1.18 25.63
C PHE A 2 -4.64 1.24 24.15
N ARG A 3 -5.87 1.67 23.85
CA ARG A 3 -6.36 1.85 22.45
C ARG A 3 -5.47 2.79 21.63
N GLU A 4 -4.92 3.81 22.26
CA GLU A 4 -4.07 4.81 21.61
C GLU A 4 -2.69 4.25 21.29
N ILE A 5 -2.10 3.50 22.24
CA ILE A 5 -0.85 2.78 22.04
C ILE A 5 -0.95 1.80 20.86
N TYR A 6 -2.00 0.98 20.80
CA TYR A 6 -2.19 0.04 19.69
C TYR A 6 -2.34 0.73 18.33
N ARG A 7 -3.09 1.84 18.27
CA ARG A 7 -3.19 2.64 17.04
C ARG A 7 -1.82 3.20 16.63
N THR A 8 -1.08 3.79 17.56
CA THR A 8 0.24 4.35 17.29
C THR A 8 1.19 3.27 16.79
N PHE A 9 1.33 2.15 17.48
CA PHE A 9 2.20 1.06 17.04
C PHE A 9 1.76 0.45 15.72
N GLY A 10 0.45 0.34 15.48
CA GLY A 10 -0.10 -0.21 14.24
C GLY A 10 0.21 0.63 12.99
N ILE A 11 0.36 1.95 13.14
CA ILE A 11 0.67 2.85 12.02
C ILE A 11 2.17 3.11 11.82
N VAL A 12 3.02 2.80 12.81
CA VAL A 12 4.47 3.05 12.76
C VAL A 12 5.14 2.54 11.48
N PRO A 13 4.88 1.31 10.98
CA PRO A 13 5.54 0.81 9.77
C PRO A 13 5.28 1.66 8.52
N MET A 14 4.17 2.40 8.49
CA MET A 14 3.82 3.29 7.38
C MET A 14 4.63 4.59 7.38
N ILE A 15 5.02 5.06 8.57
CA ILE A 15 5.75 6.33 8.76
C ILE A 15 7.24 6.15 8.41
N ILE A 16 7.76 4.94 8.61
CA ILE A 16 9.18 4.64 8.36
C ILE A 16 9.46 4.68 6.85
N PRO A 17 10.45 5.47 6.40
CA PRO A 17 10.87 5.47 5.00
C PRO A 17 11.24 4.07 4.50
N GLY A 18 10.85 3.75 3.27
CA GLY A 18 10.99 2.40 2.72
C GLY A 18 12.41 1.84 2.77
N ILE A 19 13.43 2.68 2.52
CA ILE A 19 14.85 2.27 2.62
C ILE A 19 15.19 1.84 4.04
N ILE A 20 14.82 2.66 5.03
CA ILE A 20 15.15 2.42 6.45
C ILE A 20 14.46 1.14 6.92
N LEU A 21 13.18 0.96 6.58
CA LEU A 21 12.44 -0.25 6.96
C LEU A 21 13.03 -1.50 6.28
N GLY A 22 13.37 -1.43 4.99
CA GLY A 22 13.96 -2.54 4.25
C GLY A 22 15.33 -2.97 4.78
N VAL A 23 16.23 -2.01 5.03
CA VAL A 23 17.55 -2.27 5.63
C VAL A 23 17.40 -2.82 7.04
N GLY A 24 16.53 -2.22 7.87
CA GLY A 24 16.28 -2.68 9.24
C GLY A 24 15.75 -4.11 9.28
N LEU A 25 14.77 -4.44 8.44
CA LEU A 25 14.21 -5.80 8.35
C LEU A 25 15.23 -6.81 7.85
N ARG A 26 16.12 -6.43 6.92
CA ARG A 26 17.22 -7.31 6.49
C ARG A 26 18.10 -7.72 7.67
N PHE A 27 18.53 -6.75 8.50
CA PHE A 27 19.33 -7.05 9.69
C PHE A 27 18.54 -7.88 10.70
N TYR A 28 17.26 -7.55 10.93
CA TYR A 28 16.40 -8.33 11.80
C TYR A 28 16.28 -9.79 11.35
N PHE A 29 16.03 -10.05 10.06
CA PHE A 29 15.90 -11.41 9.54
C PHE A 29 17.18 -12.23 9.66
N LEU A 30 18.34 -11.62 9.43
CA LEU A 30 19.62 -12.33 9.48
C LEU A 30 20.18 -12.52 10.89
N LEU A 31 19.97 -11.53 11.77
CA LEU A 31 20.61 -11.50 13.09
C LEU A 31 19.69 -12.02 14.21
N LEU A 32 18.38 -11.78 14.11
CA LEU A 32 17.45 -12.00 15.22
C LEU A 32 16.39 -13.07 14.92
N ALA A 33 15.83 -13.11 13.71
CA ALA A 33 14.72 -13.99 13.35
C ALA A 33 15.09 -15.27 12.57
N PRO A 34 16.39 -15.57 12.42
CA PRO A 34 17.00 -16.40 11.38
C PRO A 34 16.13 -16.75 10.14
N ILE A 35 15.54 -15.74 9.49
CA ILE A 35 14.73 -15.95 8.27
C ILE A 35 15.63 -15.74 7.04
N PRO A 36 15.72 -16.71 6.12
CA PRO A 36 16.48 -16.54 4.90
C PRO A 36 15.86 -15.42 4.04
N LEU A 37 16.73 -14.57 3.48
CA LEU A 37 16.30 -13.58 2.50
C LEU A 37 15.77 -14.28 1.25
N GLY A 38 14.72 -13.73 0.64
CA GLY A 38 14.00 -14.39 -0.43
C GLY A 38 12.50 -14.19 -0.31
N PHE A 39 11.75 -15.19 -0.77
CA PHE A 39 10.29 -15.14 -0.82
C PHE A 39 9.67 -14.90 0.56
N LEU A 40 10.05 -15.68 1.58
CA LEU A 40 9.45 -15.55 2.92
C LEU A 40 9.75 -14.21 3.57
N ALA A 41 11.00 -13.74 3.53
CA ALA A 41 11.37 -12.41 4.02
C ALA A 41 10.59 -11.29 3.29
N THR A 42 10.33 -11.45 2.00
CA THR A 42 9.52 -10.54 1.20
C THR A 42 8.06 -10.53 1.63
N VAL A 43 7.46 -11.72 1.84
CA VAL A 43 6.08 -11.86 2.34
C VAL A 43 5.94 -11.17 3.69
N PHE A 44 6.84 -11.44 4.65
CA PHE A 44 6.80 -10.80 5.98
C PHE A 44 6.96 -9.28 5.90
N THR A 45 7.83 -8.80 5.02
CA THR A 45 8.03 -7.36 4.80
C THR A 45 6.77 -6.69 4.28
N HIS A 46 6.12 -7.27 3.26
CA HIS A 46 4.86 -6.74 2.74
C HIS A 46 3.72 -6.86 3.74
N SER A 47 3.64 -7.96 4.50
CA SER A 47 2.63 -8.09 5.56
C SER A 47 2.81 -7.00 6.62
N LEU A 48 4.04 -6.78 7.11
CA LEU A 48 4.32 -5.76 8.12
C LEU A 48 3.94 -4.35 7.62
N TYR A 49 4.32 -4.03 6.38
CA TYR A 49 4.01 -2.74 5.78
C TYR A 49 2.53 -2.61 5.36
N GLY A 50 1.85 -3.71 5.05
CA GLY A 50 0.45 -3.77 4.64
C GLY A 50 -0.54 -3.60 5.78
N ILE A 51 -0.21 -4.11 6.98
CA ILE A 51 -1.03 -4.02 8.20
C ILE A 51 -1.62 -2.62 8.46
N PRO A 52 -0.86 -1.51 8.47
CA PRO A 52 -1.41 -0.18 8.76
C PRO A 52 -2.55 0.23 7.83
N PHE A 53 -2.52 -0.18 6.57
CA PHE A 53 -3.56 0.17 5.60
C PHE A 53 -4.86 -0.58 5.88
N VAL A 54 -4.76 -1.89 6.16
CA VAL A 54 -5.92 -2.70 6.57
C VAL A 54 -6.49 -2.16 7.87
N LEU A 55 -5.62 -1.88 8.85
CA LEU A 55 -6.01 -1.36 10.15
C LEU A 55 -6.75 -0.03 10.03
N LEU A 56 -6.28 0.90 9.21
CA LEU A 56 -6.90 2.21 9.01
C LEU A 56 -8.32 2.08 8.45
N ILE A 57 -8.50 1.25 7.42
CA ILE A 57 -9.79 1.06 6.74
C ILE A 57 -10.79 0.35 7.68
N VAL A 58 -10.36 -0.71 8.38
CA VAL A 58 -11.20 -1.42 9.34
C VAL A 58 -11.56 -0.52 10.53
N THR A 59 -10.62 0.27 11.02
CA THR A 59 -10.86 1.21 12.12
C THR A 59 -11.86 2.30 11.73
N ALA A 60 -11.76 2.82 10.50
CA ALA A 60 -12.74 3.77 9.99
C ALA A 60 -14.15 3.15 9.93
N ARG A 61 -14.25 1.88 9.53
CA ARG A 61 -15.54 1.17 9.53
C ARG A 61 -16.10 0.98 10.93
N LEU A 62 -15.27 0.54 11.88
CA LEU A 62 -15.66 0.37 13.28
C LEU A 62 -16.07 1.69 13.94
N TYR A 63 -15.52 2.83 13.51
CA TYR A 63 -15.93 4.13 14.04
C TYR A 63 -17.39 4.48 13.69
N THR A 64 -17.90 3.94 12.58
CA THR A 64 -19.29 4.12 12.12
C THR A 64 -20.22 2.98 12.54
N PHE A 65 -19.70 2.00 13.29
CA PHE A 65 -20.46 0.82 13.70
C PHE A 65 -21.30 1.12 14.94
N ASP A 66 -22.54 0.63 14.96
CA ASP A 66 -23.44 0.78 16.09
C ASP A 66 -23.15 -0.28 17.16
N GLU A 67 -22.57 0.15 18.27
CA GLU A 67 -22.22 -0.71 19.41
C GLU A 67 -23.47 -1.36 20.05
N ALA A 68 -24.68 -0.79 19.85
CA ALA A 68 -25.92 -1.35 20.38
C ALA A 68 -26.24 -2.74 19.84
N LEU A 69 -25.75 -3.09 18.64
CA LEU A 69 -25.91 -4.45 18.08
C LEU A 69 -25.14 -5.50 18.89
N GLU A 70 -23.96 -5.16 19.40
CA GLU A 70 -23.16 -6.05 20.24
C GLU A 70 -23.70 -6.12 21.67
N GLU A 71 -24.28 -5.04 22.18
CA GLU A 71 -24.98 -5.01 23.47
C GLU A 71 -26.23 -5.89 23.43
N ALA A 72 -27.08 -5.73 22.40
CA ALA A 72 -28.28 -6.56 22.23
C ALA A 72 -27.95 -8.05 22.10
N ALA A 73 -26.88 -8.42 21.41
CA ALA A 73 -26.43 -9.81 21.32
C ALA A 73 -26.02 -10.37 22.69
N ARG A 74 -25.30 -9.59 23.51
CA ARG A 74 -24.89 -9.99 24.86
C ARG A 74 -26.08 -10.06 25.82
N ASP A 75 -27.08 -9.18 25.68
CA ASP A 75 -28.32 -9.22 26.46
C ASP A 75 -29.15 -10.47 26.16
N LEU A 76 -29.09 -10.99 24.93
CA LEU A 76 -29.68 -12.27 24.53
C LEU A 76 -28.85 -13.49 24.98
N GLY A 77 -27.75 -13.29 25.70
CA GLY A 77 -26.90 -14.33 26.25
C GLY A 77 -25.78 -14.82 25.33
N ALA A 78 -25.48 -14.12 24.22
CA ALA A 78 -24.34 -14.46 23.38
C ALA A 78 -23.02 -14.15 24.09
N ASP A 79 -22.06 -15.07 24.00
CA ASP A 79 -20.70 -14.82 24.48
C ASP A 79 -19.92 -13.91 23.49
N PRO A 80 -18.81 -13.27 23.93
CA PRO A 80 -18.07 -12.31 23.10
C PRO A 80 -17.55 -12.86 21.77
N ILE A 81 -17.22 -14.15 21.69
CA ILE A 81 -16.73 -14.76 20.44
C ILE A 81 -17.90 -14.94 19.47
N THR A 82 -19.05 -15.39 19.98
CA THR A 82 -20.29 -15.49 19.20
C THR A 82 -20.74 -14.11 18.71
N THR A 83 -20.79 -13.10 19.58
CA THR A 83 -21.09 -11.71 19.20
C THR A 83 -20.13 -11.20 18.12
N PHE A 84 -18.83 -11.41 18.28
CA PHE A 84 -17.84 -11.01 17.28
C PHE A 84 -18.05 -11.70 15.94
N ARG A 85 -18.26 -13.03 15.94
CA ARG A 85 -18.36 -13.82 14.71
C ARG A 85 -19.65 -13.52 13.94
N ASP A 86 -20.76 -13.32 14.64
CA ASP A 86 -22.08 -13.25 14.04
C ASP A 86 -22.53 -11.80 13.79
N ILE A 87 -22.00 -10.82 14.54
CA ILE A 87 -22.34 -9.38 14.40
C ILE A 87 -21.15 -8.59 13.88
N THR A 88 -20.05 -8.52 14.63
CA THR A 88 -18.95 -7.59 14.34
C THR A 88 -18.23 -7.95 13.04
N LEU A 89 -17.85 -9.22 12.87
CA LEU A 89 -17.04 -9.72 11.78
C LEU A 89 -17.74 -9.54 10.40
N PRO A 90 -19.03 -9.92 10.22
CA PRO A 90 -19.73 -9.68 8.96
C PRO A 90 -19.83 -8.19 8.60
N VAL A 91 -19.98 -7.33 9.60
CA VAL A 91 -20.07 -5.88 9.39
C VAL A 91 -18.75 -5.25 8.98
N ILE A 92 -17.62 -5.73 9.52
CA ILE A 92 -16.28 -5.26 9.15
C ILE A 92 -15.66 -6.02 7.97
N ALA A 93 -16.16 -7.21 7.61
CA ALA A 93 -15.66 -8.04 6.51
C ALA A 93 -15.48 -7.29 5.18
N PRO A 94 -16.44 -6.45 4.69
CA PRO A 94 -16.21 -5.68 3.47
C PRO A 94 -15.06 -4.67 3.61
N ALA A 95 -14.87 -4.08 4.80
CA ALA A 95 -13.76 -3.18 5.07
C ALA A 95 -12.42 -3.93 5.13
N VAL A 96 -12.39 -5.15 5.68
CA VAL A 96 -11.22 -6.03 5.65
C VAL A 96 -10.85 -6.37 4.20
N GLY A 97 -11.82 -6.71 3.36
CA GLY A 97 -11.61 -6.98 1.93
C GLY A 97 -11.06 -5.77 1.17
N ALA A 98 -11.61 -4.58 1.40
CA ALA A 98 -11.10 -3.33 0.83
C ALA A 98 -9.67 -3.02 1.31
N GLY A 99 -9.40 -3.20 2.60
CA GLY A 99 -8.08 -3.04 3.18
C GLY A 99 -7.05 -4.00 2.60
N PHE A 100 -7.44 -5.27 2.42
CA PHE A 100 -6.61 -6.28 1.78
C PHE A 100 -6.25 -5.91 0.34
N MET A 101 -7.24 -5.52 -0.48
CA MET A 101 -7.01 -5.06 -1.86
C MET A 101 -6.06 -3.87 -1.89
N PHE A 102 -6.25 -2.90 -0.99
CA PHE A 102 -5.36 -1.73 -0.91
C PHE A 102 -3.93 -2.12 -0.57
N ALA A 103 -3.73 -2.95 0.46
CA ALA A 103 -2.41 -3.45 0.85
C ALA A 103 -1.75 -4.27 -0.28
N TRP A 104 -2.53 -5.05 -1.01
CA TRP A 104 -2.07 -5.82 -2.17
C TRP A 104 -1.63 -4.93 -3.33
N ILE A 105 -2.42 -3.92 -3.70
CA ILE A 105 -2.02 -2.91 -4.70
C ILE A 105 -0.73 -2.23 -4.27
N ARG A 106 -0.66 -1.82 -3.00
CA ARG A 106 0.50 -1.17 -2.43
C ARG A 106 1.76 -2.05 -2.48
N SER A 107 1.61 -3.37 -2.43
CA SER A 107 2.70 -4.34 -2.57
C SER A 107 3.38 -4.25 -3.93
N PHE A 108 2.65 -3.99 -5.02
CA PHE A 108 3.23 -3.96 -6.38
C PHE A 108 4.11 -2.75 -6.64
N GLU A 109 3.79 -1.59 -6.07
CA GLU A 109 4.58 -0.37 -6.24
C GLU A 109 5.77 -0.27 -5.27
N ASP A 110 5.94 -1.26 -4.39
CA ASP A 110 6.95 -1.24 -3.34
C ASP A 110 8.23 -1.99 -3.70
N TYR A 111 9.00 -1.42 -4.62
CA TYR A 111 10.27 -2.01 -5.04
C TYR A 111 11.38 -1.85 -3.99
N ILE A 112 11.44 -0.68 -3.34
CA ILE A 112 12.58 -0.29 -2.49
C ILE A 112 12.73 -1.21 -1.27
N ARG A 113 11.63 -1.57 -0.57
CA ARG A 113 11.73 -2.46 0.60
C ARG A 113 12.12 -3.87 0.20
N VAL A 114 11.53 -4.38 -0.88
CA VAL A 114 11.78 -5.71 -1.42
C VAL A 114 13.24 -5.87 -1.87
N LEU A 115 13.85 -4.80 -2.39
CA LEU A 115 15.25 -4.78 -2.81
C LEU A 115 16.20 -5.29 -1.71
N PHE A 116 15.94 -4.93 -0.45
CA PHE A 116 16.80 -5.28 0.68
C PHE A 116 16.54 -6.68 1.26
N VAL A 117 15.37 -7.28 0.99
CA VAL A 117 14.93 -8.54 1.63
C VAL A 117 14.71 -9.71 0.65
N SER A 118 14.67 -9.44 -0.66
CA SER A 118 14.38 -10.43 -1.71
C SER A 118 15.46 -11.47 -1.96
N GLY A 119 16.61 -11.39 -1.26
CA GLY A 119 17.72 -12.35 -1.39
C GLY A 119 18.49 -12.27 -2.71
N ASN A 120 17.99 -11.51 -3.70
CA ASN A 120 18.71 -11.25 -4.94
C ASN A 120 19.83 -10.23 -4.66
N ASN A 121 21.02 -10.47 -5.23
CA ASN A 121 22.20 -9.59 -5.21
C ASN A 121 21.98 -8.28 -5.99
N LEU A 122 20.92 -7.55 -5.68
CA LEU A 122 20.50 -6.30 -6.31
C LEU A 122 20.80 -5.10 -5.40
N ALA A 123 21.88 -5.18 -4.63
CA ALA A 123 22.49 -3.97 -4.11
C ALA A 123 22.86 -3.04 -5.30
N PRO A 124 22.71 -1.72 -5.14
CA PRO A 124 22.85 -0.75 -6.23
C PRO A 124 24.25 -0.74 -6.88
N SER A 125 24.28 -0.52 -8.20
CA SER A 125 25.44 -0.70 -9.08
C SER A 125 26.55 0.35 -8.97
N PHE A 126 26.48 1.31 -8.05
CA PHE A 126 27.65 2.14 -7.71
C PHE A 126 28.72 1.35 -6.91
N VAL A 127 28.41 0.11 -6.51
CA VAL A 127 29.35 -0.87 -5.91
C VAL A 127 29.70 -2.00 -6.89
N ARG A 128 29.21 -1.96 -8.15
CA ARG A 128 29.34 -3.06 -9.13
C ARG A 128 30.15 -2.73 -10.40
N ASP A 129 30.76 -1.55 -10.45
CA ASP A 129 31.67 -1.03 -11.48
C ASP A 129 31.42 -1.43 -12.97
N SER A 130 30.94 -0.44 -13.72
CA SER A 130 31.22 -0.14 -15.14
C SER A 130 31.05 -1.18 -16.27
N ALA A 131 30.67 -2.45 -16.03
CA ALA A 131 30.62 -3.45 -17.12
C ALA A 131 29.46 -4.46 -17.09
N VAL A 132 28.51 -4.36 -16.16
CA VAL A 132 27.51 -5.42 -15.94
C VAL A 132 26.11 -5.06 -16.48
N ALA A 133 26.05 -4.63 -17.74
CA ALA A 133 24.81 -4.53 -18.51
C ALA A 133 24.34 -5.85 -19.18
N PRO A 134 25.19 -6.84 -19.56
CA PRO A 134 24.72 -7.95 -20.42
C PRO A 134 23.89 -9.03 -19.70
N GLU A 135 24.18 -9.34 -18.44
CA GLU A 135 23.51 -10.46 -17.72
C GLU A 135 22.15 -10.11 -17.12
N PHE A 136 21.81 -8.82 -17.03
CA PHE A 136 20.52 -8.39 -16.47
C PHE A 136 19.34 -8.70 -17.41
N LEU A 137 19.58 -8.72 -18.73
CA LEU A 137 18.52 -9.02 -19.70
C LEU A 137 18.23 -10.52 -19.85
N THR A 138 19.14 -11.39 -19.41
CA THR A 138 19.02 -12.85 -19.58
C THR A 138 18.19 -13.52 -18.48
N ASN A 139 18.18 -12.96 -17.25
CA ASN A 139 17.53 -13.56 -16.07
C ASN A 139 16.28 -12.81 -15.56
N VAL A 140 15.63 -12.03 -16.41
CA VAL A 140 14.32 -11.42 -16.11
C VAL A 140 13.19 -12.23 -16.74
N THR A 141 12.05 -12.31 -16.05
CA THR A 141 10.87 -13.04 -16.54
C THR A 141 10.48 -12.54 -17.94
N PRO A 142 9.85 -13.38 -18.78
CA PRO A 142 9.49 -13.00 -20.15
C PRO A 142 8.67 -11.70 -20.23
N LEU A 143 7.81 -11.48 -19.23
CA LEU A 143 6.99 -10.27 -19.11
C LEU A 143 7.85 -9.04 -18.86
N THR A 144 8.81 -9.10 -17.94
CA THR A 144 9.73 -8.00 -17.66
C THR A 144 10.63 -7.73 -18.88
N ARG A 145 11.11 -8.76 -19.58
CA ARG A 145 11.88 -8.58 -20.83
C ARG A 145 11.04 -7.90 -21.92
N TRP A 146 9.76 -8.23 -22.02
CA TRP A 146 8.85 -7.61 -22.99
C TRP A 146 8.53 -6.15 -22.63
N MET A 147 8.21 -5.88 -21.37
CA MET A 147 7.88 -4.53 -20.89
C MET A 147 9.07 -3.57 -21.02
N PHE A 148 10.27 -4.00 -20.63
CA PHE A 148 11.45 -3.14 -20.61
C PHE A 148 12.29 -3.20 -21.90
N GLY A 149 12.25 -4.31 -22.64
CA GLY A 149 13.00 -4.48 -23.89
C GLY A 149 12.51 -3.60 -25.04
N LYS A 150 11.27 -3.11 -24.98
CA LYS A 150 10.78 -2.07 -25.91
C LYS A 150 11.36 -0.69 -25.61
N MET A 151 11.69 -0.39 -24.34
CA MET A 151 12.31 0.89 -23.97
C MET A 151 13.78 0.97 -24.38
N THR A 152 14.52 -0.15 -24.32
CA THR A 152 15.94 -0.20 -24.73
C THR A 152 16.14 -0.04 -26.24
N LYS A 153 15.10 -0.27 -27.04
CA LYS A 153 15.13 -0.10 -28.52
C LYS A 153 14.60 1.26 -28.98
N ALA A 154 14.19 2.14 -28.06
CA ALA A 154 13.77 3.48 -28.40
C ALA A 154 15.01 4.33 -28.74
N LYS A 155 15.02 4.94 -29.93
CA LYS A 155 16.03 5.92 -30.34
C LYS A 155 15.93 7.16 -29.43
N ALA A 156 17.04 7.78 -29.02
CA ALA A 156 17.08 8.83 -28.00
C ALA A 156 16.10 10.01 -28.25
N GLU A 157 15.85 10.34 -29.51
CA GLU A 157 14.83 11.32 -29.95
C GLU A 157 13.40 10.95 -29.52
N ASN A 158 13.07 9.65 -29.53
CA ASN A 158 11.76 9.13 -29.13
C ASN A 158 11.63 9.02 -27.61
N LEU A 159 12.73 8.91 -26.85
CA LEU A 159 12.69 8.90 -25.38
C LEU A 159 12.31 10.28 -24.82
N LEU A 160 12.81 11.36 -25.42
CA LEU A 160 12.41 12.72 -25.02
C LEU A 160 10.93 12.97 -25.29
N LEU A 161 10.44 12.52 -26.45
CA LEU A 161 9.01 12.59 -26.79
C LEU A 161 8.16 11.73 -25.85
N LEU A 162 8.57 10.51 -25.52
CA LEU A 162 7.86 9.64 -24.57
C LEU A 162 7.84 10.21 -23.16
N ASN A 163 8.96 10.76 -22.68
CA ASN A 163 9.04 11.42 -21.39
C ASN A 163 8.13 12.64 -21.36
N ALA A 164 8.19 13.50 -22.38
CA ALA A 164 7.31 14.67 -22.51
C ALA A 164 5.82 14.27 -22.53
N VAL A 165 5.45 13.26 -23.30
CA VAL A 165 4.07 12.74 -23.37
C VAL A 165 3.65 12.17 -22.01
N SER A 166 4.49 11.39 -21.35
CA SER A 166 4.18 10.83 -20.03
C SER A 166 4.00 11.92 -18.97
N THR A 167 4.84 12.96 -18.98
CA THR A 167 4.69 14.11 -18.07
C THR A 167 3.43 14.91 -18.38
N LEU A 168 3.05 15.06 -19.65
CA LEU A 168 1.82 15.74 -20.05
C LEU A 168 0.57 14.95 -19.62
N ILE A 169 0.58 13.62 -19.78
CA ILE A 169 -0.52 12.76 -19.32
C ILE A 169 -0.67 12.85 -17.80
N VAL A 170 0.44 12.74 -17.05
CA VAL A 170 0.42 12.85 -15.58
C VAL A 170 -0.07 14.24 -15.15
N LEU A 171 0.38 15.31 -15.81
CA LEU A 171 -0.04 16.67 -15.52
C LEU A 171 -1.53 16.90 -15.84
N ALA A 172 -2.03 16.35 -16.95
CA ALA A 172 -3.45 16.42 -17.30
C ALA A 172 -4.34 15.71 -16.27
N ILE A 173 -3.94 14.50 -15.85
CA ILE A 173 -4.66 13.76 -14.79
C ILE A 173 -4.61 14.53 -13.47
N ALA A 174 -3.46 15.06 -13.08
CA ALA A 174 -3.32 15.83 -11.84
C ALA A 174 -4.18 17.10 -11.85
N VAL A 175 -4.23 17.83 -12.95
CA VAL A 175 -5.10 19.01 -13.11
C VAL A 175 -6.57 18.61 -13.09
N ALA A 176 -6.96 17.55 -13.80
CA ALA A 176 -8.33 17.06 -13.79
C ALA A 176 -8.79 16.68 -12.39
N LEU A 177 -7.95 16.01 -11.61
CA LEU A 177 -8.22 15.68 -10.21
C LEU A 177 -8.28 16.93 -9.32
N ALA A 178 -7.33 17.86 -9.48
CA ALA A 178 -7.34 19.12 -8.73
C ALA A 178 -8.61 19.94 -9.00
N VAL A 179 -9.03 20.01 -10.27
CA VAL A 179 -10.27 20.67 -10.68
C VAL A 179 -11.49 19.93 -10.14
N ALA A 180 -11.54 18.60 -10.23
CA ALA A 180 -12.63 17.81 -9.66
C ALA A 180 -12.76 17.99 -8.14
N MET A 181 -11.63 18.06 -7.43
CA MET A 181 -11.61 18.34 -5.99
C MET A 181 -12.04 19.77 -5.67
N ASN A 182 -11.71 20.75 -6.52
CA ASN A 182 -12.06 22.16 -6.28
C ASN A 182 -13.49 22.50 -6.72
N LEU A 183 -14.03 21.84 -7.74
CA LEU A 183 -15.42 21.98 -8.20
C LEU A 183 -16.41 21.20 -7.33
N GLY A 184 -15.95 20.17 -6.61
CA GLY A 184 -16.72 19.45 -5.60
C GLY A 184 -16.97 20.24 -4.32
N ASN A 185 -17.20 21.56 -4.41
CA ASN A 185 -17.55 22.42 -3.29
C ASN A 185 -18.99 22.13 -2.82
N VAL A 186 -19.19 20.97 -2.21
CA VAL A 186 -20.44 20.57 -1.51
C VAL A 186 -20.66 21.35 -0.21
N THR A 187 -19.80 22.32 0.11
CA THR A 187 -19.97 23.17 1.30
C THR A 187 -21.28 23.95 1.24
N GLY A 188 -21.77 24.37 0.07
CA GLY A 188 -23.08 25.02 -0.06
C GLY A 188 -24.27 24.06 0.20
N TYR A 189 -24.16 22.80 -0.24
CA TYR A 189 -25.18 21.76 -0.03
C TYR A 189 -25.24 21.27 1.42
N VAL A 190 -24.12 21.32 2.17
CA VAL A 190 -24.04 20.89 3.57
C VAL A 190 -24.24 22.06 4.56
N ALA A 191 -23.92 23.30 4.15
CA ALA A 191 -24.15 24.50 4.96
C ALA A 191 -25.60 25.03 4.86
N GLY A 192 -26.45 24.45 4.01
CA GLY A 192 -27.85 24.85 3.86
C GLY A 192 -28.03 26.27 3.31
N THR A 193 -27.10 26.75 2.49
CA THR A 193 -27.12 28.11 1.93
C THR A 193 -27.54 28.18 0.47
N VAL A 194 -28.07 27.08 -0.07
CA VAL A 194 -28.66 27.03 -1.41
C VAL A 194 -30.16 26.87 -1.20
N ASP A 195 -30.90 27.96 -1.41
CA ASP A 195 -32.36 27.89 -1.51
C ASP A 195 -32.71 27.05 -2.75
N ASP A 196 -33.57 26.05 -2.58
CA ASP A 196 -34.08 25.14 -3.62
C ASP A 196 -35.08 25.87 -4.55
N ASP A 197 -34.69 27.03 -5.10
CA ASP A 197 -35.49 27.79 -6.06
C ASP A 197 -34.62 28.16 -7.29
N GLU A 198 -34.44 27.20 -8.20
CA GLU A 198 -34.39 27.39 -9.67
C GLU A 198 -34.41 26.07 -10.44
#